data_AF-A0A812YXP5-F1
#
_entry.id   AF-A0A812YXP5-F1
#
_cell.length_a   1.000
_cell.length_b   1.000
_cell.length_c   1.000
_cell.angle_alpha   90.00
_cell.angle_beta   90.00
_cell.angle_gamma   90.00
#
_symmetry.space_group_name_H-M   'P 1'
#
loop_
_entity.id
_entity.type
_entity.pdbx_description
1 polymer ?
#
loop_
_entity_poly.entity_id
_entity_poly.type
_entity_poly.pdbx_seq_one_letter_code
_entity_poly.pdbx_strand_id
1 'polypeptide(L)'
;MEARVDPRFVDAYHKYSGADGWIPRAFVNYFAATPQGNTAKETIELIRSIHLFSEYPVVAVNFGMSIPDGLDPQEFPRLVLLHARPLDAADRSFNFNKFRGFLLSRVKIGVGLDSDQYVAPMVDNLFNMTEREINEGYPFPIMPVHFLDWNPQMSKARWWQRICPPRQPCTFQTMRWGHAHPTWTFHALPFLGRWLRKNFRDETLP
;
A
#
# COMPACT_ATOMS: atom_id res chain seq x y z
N MET A 1 3.13 -7.15 14.85
CA MET A 1 2.90 -5.87 14.13
C MET A 1 1.66 -5.22 14.73
N GLU A 2 1.76 -3.97 15.18
CA GLU A 2 0.64 -3.25 15.80
C GLU A 2 0.46 -1.87 15.16
N ALA A 3 -0.79 -1.42 15.05
CA ALA A 3 -1.17 -0.07 14.66
C ALA A 3 -2.25 0.45 15.62
N ARG A 4 -2.25 1.76 15.85
CA ARG A 4 -3.25 2.47 16.67
C ARG A 4 -3.97 3.51 15.83
N VAL A 5 -5.26 3.68 16.04
CA VAL A 5 -6.03 4.73 15.37
C VAL A 5 -5.63 6.09 15.94
N ASP A 6 -5.51 7.11 15.08
CA ASP A 6 -5.37 8.49 15.54
C ASP A 6 -6.65 8.93 16.26
N PRO A 7 -6.57 9.49 17.48
CA PRO A 7 -7.76 9.89 18.25
C PRO A 7 -8.72 10.81 17.49
N ARG A 8 -8.21 11.65 16.57
CA ARG A 8 -9.03 12.58 15.77
C ARG A 8 -9.86 11.87 14.68
N PHE A 9 -9.50 10.63 14.33
CA PHE A 9 -10.12 9.86 13.25
C PHE A 9 -10.83 8.58 13.76
N VAL A 10 -11.06 8.48 15.07
CA VAL A 10 -11.77 7.35 15.71
C VAL A 10 -13.18 7.16 15.14
N ASP A 11 -13.91 8.25 14.91
CA ASP A 11 -15.27 8.18 14.38
C ASP A 11 -15.30 7.63 12.96
N ALA A 12 -14.35 8.03 12.11
CA ALA A 12 -14.19 7.46 10.77
C ALA A 12 -13.84 5.97 10.86
N TYR A 13 -12.93 5.58 11.75
CA TYR A 13 -12.59 4.17 11.97
C TYR A 13 -13.81 3.34 12.36
N HIS A 14 -14.63 3.80 13.30
CA HIS A 14 -15.85 3.11 13.72
C HIS A 14 -16.92 3.07 12.63
N LYS A 15 -17.07 4.16 11.86
CA LYS A 15 -18.03 4.24 10.76
C LYS A 15 -17.75 3.23 9.65
N TYR A 16 -16.47 3.03 9.31
CA TYR A 16 -16.07 2.22 8.16
C TYR A 16 -15.67 0.78 8.50
N SER A 17 -15.38 0.49 9.77
CA SER A 17 -15.07 -0.88 10.21
C SER A 17 -16.35 -1.71 10.33
N GLY A 18 -16.32 -2.93 9.79
CA GLY A 18 -17.35 -3.93 10.02
C GLY A 18 -17.33 -4.48 11.44
N ALA A 19 -18.30 -5.33 11.76
CA ALA A 19 -18.41 -5.97 13.08
C ALA A 19 -17.20 -6.84 13.46
N ASP A 20 -16.45 -7.32 12.46
CA ASP A 20 -15.20 -8.08 12.63
C ASP A 20 -13.96 -7.18 12.77
N GLY A 21 -14.14 -5.86 12.78
CA GLY A 21 -13.07 -4.87 12.86
C GLY A 21 -12.29 -4.70 11.56
N TRP A 22 -12.81 -5.22 10.44
CA TRP A 22 -12.22 -5.05 9.10
C TRP A 22 -13.03 -4.07 8.25
N ILE A 23 -12.34 -3.25 7.49
CA ILE A 23 -12.96 -2.31 6.54
C ILE A 23 -13.24 -3.07 5.23
N PRO A 24 -14.50 -3.08 4.71
CA PRO A 24 -14.83 -3.88 3.53
C PRO A 24 -14.05 -3.49 2.27
N ARG A 25 -14.06 -2.20 1.92
CA ARG A 25 -13.37 -1.62 0.76
C ARG A 25 -12.70 -0.33 1.18
N ALA A 26 -11.42 -0.16 0.85
CA ALA A 26 -10.72 1.10 1.08
C ALA A 26 -9.50 1.25 0.18
N PHE A 27 -9.16 2.50 -0.12
CA PHE A 27 -7.81 2.84 -0.53
C PHE A 27 -6.87 2.72 0.65
N VAL A 28 -5.61 2.35 0.41
CA VAL A 28 -4.62 2.24 1.47
C VAL A 28 -3.36 2.96 1.06
N ASN A 29 -2.97 3.93 1.87
CA ASN A 29 -1.72 4.66 1.74
C ASN A 29 -0.82 4.35 2.95
N TYR A 30 0.48 4.54 2.76
CA TYR A 30 1.47 4.50 3.82
C TYR A 30 2.44 5.66 3.62
N PHE A 31 2.87 6.27 4.71
CA PHE A 31 3.80 7.39 4.62
C PHE A 31 4.60 7.54 5.91
N ALA A 32 5.70 8.26 5.83
CA ALA A 32 6.39 8.86 6.96
C ALA A 32 6.92 10.19 6.49
N ALA A 33 6.44 11.28 7.06
CA ALA A 33 6.77 12.62 6.60
C ALA A 33 6.94 13.58 7.78
N THR A 34 7.85 14.54 7.62
CA THR A 34 7.85 15.75 8.44
C THR A 34 6.61 16.58 8.10
N PRO A 35 6.03 17.35 9.03
CA PRO A 35 4.70 17.94 8.81
C PRO A 35 4.63 18.87 7.58
N GLN A 36 5.73 19.56 7.27
CA GLN A 36 5.83 20.49 6.13
C GLN A 36 6.60 19.91 4.92
N GLY A 37 6.97 18.62 4.97
CA GLY A 37 7.74 17.96 3.91
C GLY A 37 6.94 17.71 2.63
N ASN A 38 7.62 17.44 1.51
CA ASN A 38 6.96 17.17 0.23
C ASN A 38 6.04 15.95 0.30
N THR A 39 6.49 14.85 0.91
CA THR A 39 5.67 13.65 1.12
C THR A 39 4.40 13.93 1.92
N ALA A 40 4.42 14.89 2.85
CA ALA A 40 3.23 15.30 3.59
C ALA A 40 2.21 15.96 2.67
N LYS A 41 2.67 16.92 1.84
CA LYS A 41 1.85 17.62 0.85
C LYS A 41 1.27 16.66 -0.18
N GLU A 42 2.11 15.79 -0.73
CA GLU A 42 1.72 14.73 -1.68
C GLU A 42 0.64 13.82 -1.08
N THR A 43 0.84 13.36 0.16
CA THR A 43 -0.15 12.52 0.87
C THR A 43 -1.49 13.24 1.05
N ILE A 44 -1.48 14.53 1.39
CA ILE A 44 -2.71 15.33 1.52
C ILE A 44 -3.43 15.44 0.18
N GLU A 45 -2.73 15.73 -0.91
CA GLU A 45 -3.36 15.85 -2.23
C GLU A 45 -3.87 14.50 -2.76
N LEU A 46 -3.19 13.39 -2.47
CA LEU A 46 -3.72 12.04 -2.71
C LEU A 46 -5.05 11.85 -1.99
N ILE A 47 -5.09 12.10 -0.67
CA ILE A 47 -6.29 11.94 0.15
C ILE A 47 -7.42 12.83 -0.36
N ARG A 48 -7.10 14.07 -0.75
CA ARG A 48 -8.06 14.99 -1.37
C ARG A 48 -8.61 14.42 -2.68
N SER A 49 -7.77 13.90 -3.57
CA SER A 49 -8.23 13.30 -4.82
C SER A 49 -9.19 12.13 -4.59
N ILE A 50 -8.95 11.31 -3.55
CA ILE A 50 -9.86 10.22 -3.17
C ILE A 50 -11.19 10.79 -2.68
N HIS A 51 -11.18 11.83 -1.86
CA HIS A 51 -12.43 12.48 -1.41
C HIS A 51 -13.21 13.16 -2.54
N LEU A 52 -12.53 13.57 -3.61
CA LEU A 52 -13.17 14.15 -4.79
C LEU A 52 -13.81 13.08 -5.70
N PHE A 53 -13.17 11.92 -5.84
CA PHE A 53 -13.53 10.95 -6.90
C PHE A 53 -13.99 9.58 -6.41
N SER A 54 -14.06 9.36 -5.10
CA SER A 54 -14.51 8.10 -4.50
C SER A 54 -15.48 8.29 -3.34
N GLU A 55 -16.40 7.33 -3.22
CA GLU A 55 -17.28 7.18 -2.07
C GLU A 55 -16.66 6.31 -0.94
N TYR A 56 -15.58 5.59 -1.23
CA TYR A 56 -14.91 4.68 -0.29
C TYR A 56 -13.91 5.41 0.62
N PRO A 57 -13.65 4.87 1.83
CA PRO A 57 -12.65 5.43 2.73
C PRO A 57 -11.23 5.23 2.23
N VAL A 58 -10.32 6.05 2.76
CA VAL A 58 -8.87 5.86 2.66
C VAL A 58 -8.29 5.57 4.03
N VAL A 59 -7.54 4.47 4.14
CA VAL A 59 -6.75 4.14 5.34
C VAL A 59 -5.32 4.58 5.10
N ALA A 60 -4.85 5.57 5.83
CA ALA A 60 -3.46 6.04 5.75
C ALA A 60 -2.69 5.56 6.97
N VAL A 61 -1.59 4.83 6.75
CA VAL A 61 -0.73 4.31 7.83
C VAL A 61 0.53 5.18 7.94
N ASN A 62 0.57 5.99 9.00
CA ASN A 62 1.71 6.83 9.34
C ASN A 62 2.76 6.02 10.10
N PHE A 63 3.94 5.90 9.52
CA PHE A 63 5.15 5.32 10.12
C PHE A 63 6.12 6.39 10.65
N GLY A 64 5.78 7.67 10.47
CA GLY A 64 6.54 8.81 10.98
C GLY A 64 6.23 9.14 12.44
N MET A 65 7.02 10.06 13.00
CA MET A 65 6.83 10.56 14.37
C MET A 65 5.85 11.74 14.47
N SER A 66 5.45 12.29 13.33
CA SER A 66 4.65 13.50 13.22
C SER A 66 3.53 13.32 12.22
N ILE A 67 2.51 14.16 12.32
CA ILE A 67 1.38 14.17 11.40
C ILE A 67 1.49 15.42 10.52
N PRO A 68 1.28 15.29 9.20
CA PRO A 68 1.14 16.43 8.30
C PRO A 68 0.17 17.49 8.81
N ASP A 69 0.58 18.76 8.71
CA ASP A 69 -0.32 19.89 8.92
C ASP A 69 -1.36 19.86 7.78
N GLY A 70 -2.64 19.87 8.13
CA GLY A 70 -3.74 19.83 7.14
C GLY A 70 -4.51 18.51 7.07
N LEU A 71 -4.08 17.44 7.75
CA LEU A 71 -4.95 16.27 7.94
C LEU A 71 -5.97 16.54 9.04
N ASP A 72 -7.12 17.09 8.63
CA ASP A 72 -8.28 17.43 9.45
C ASP A 72 -9.45 16.46 9.19
N PRO A 73 -10.04 15.82 10.22
CA PRO A 73 -11.23 14.98 10.07
C PRO A 73 -12.46 15.73 9.50
N GLN A 74 -12.56 17.05 9.65
CA GLN A 74 -13.66 17.82 9.06
C GLN A 74 -13.51 17.99 7.54
N GLU A 75 -12.28 18.20 7.06
CA GLU A 75 -11.98 18.27 5.61
C GLU A 75 -12.01 16.86 4.98
N PHE A 76 -11.54 15.84 5.72
CA PHE A 76 -11.39 14.47 5.25
C PHE A 76 -12.22 13.46 6.08
N PRO A 77 -13.56 13.50 5.99
CA PRO A 77 -14.44 12.66 6.82
C PRO A 77 -14.39 11.16 6.49
N ARG A 78 -13.72 10.77 5.40
CA ARG A 78 -13.51 9.37 5.01
C ARG A 78 -12.07 8.89 5.20
N LEU A 79 -11.22 9.70 5.82
CA LEU A 79 -9.86 9.31 6.19
C LEU A 79 -9.89 8.51 7.50
N VAL A 80 -9.27 7.34 7.48
CA VAL A 80 -8.90 6.57 8.66
C VAL A 80 -7.39 6.67 8.83
N LEU A 81 -6.93 7.43 9.81
CA LEU A 81 -5.50 7.59 10.09
C LEU A 81 -5.04 6.58 11.15
N LEU A 82 -4.07 5.74 10.79
CA LEU A 82 -3.42 4.79 11.67
C LEU A 82 -1.97 5.20 11.93
N HIS A 83 -1.46 4.93 13.12
CA HIS A 83 -0.06 5.07 13.48
C HIS A 83 0.57 3.71 13.71
N ALA A 84 1.74 3.47 13.13
CA ALA A 84 2.51 2.27 13.33
C ALA A 84 3.98 2.61 13.59
N ARG A 85 4.66 1.80 14.40
CA ARG A 85 6.10 2.01 14.65
C ARG A 85 6.89 1.86 13.33
N PRO A 86 7.89 2.72 13.06
CA PRO A 86 8.79 2.52 11.93
C PRO A 86 9.55 1.19 12.06
N LEU A 87 10.13 0.73 10.96
CA LEU A 87 11.09 -0.37 11.01
C LEU A 87 12.38 0.14 11.65
N ASP A 88 13.01 -0.70 12.48
CA ASP A 88 14.37 -0.41 12.97
C ASP A 88 15.31 -0.29 11.77
N ALA A 89 15.85 0.91 11.62
CA ALA A 89 16.32 1.46 10.34
C ALA A 89 17.67 0.91 9.86
N ALA A 90 18.35 0.06 10.62
CA ALA A 90 19.76 -0.24 10.36
C ALA A 90 20.02 -0.86 8.98
N ASP A 91 19.12 -1.71 8.44
CA ASP A 91 19.40 -2.45 7.20
C ASP A 91 18.19 -2.66 6.26
N ARG A 92 17.03 -2.03 6.51
CA ARG A 92 15.79 -2.34 5.77
C ARG A 92 15.26 -1.13 5.00
N SER A 93 14.92 -1.38 3.74
CA SER A 93 14.26 -0.36 2.90
C SER A 93 12.94 0.09 3.52
N PHE A 94 12.69 1.39 3.52
CA PHE A 94 11.39 1.96 3.91
C PHE A 94 10.22 1.35 3.12
N ASN A 95 10.46 0.86 1.91
CA ASN A 95 9.44 0.23 1.06
C ASN A 95 8.78 -1.00 1.69
N PHE A 96 9.39 -1.63 2.69
CA PHE A 96 8.72 -2.71 3.42
C PHE A 96 7.54 -2.21 4.27
N ASN A 97 7.49 -0.93 4.63
CA ASN A 97 6.34 -0.33 5.31
C ASN A 97 5.08 -0.33 4.44
N LYS A 98 5.22 -0.40 3.12
CA LYS A 98 4.11 -0.57 2.18
C LYS A 98 3.29 -1.81 2.49
N PHE A 99 3.96 -2.97 2.52
CA PHE A 99 3.33 -4.25 2.83
C PHE A 99 2.84 -4.33 4.27
N ARG A 100 3.57 -3.70 5.21
CA ARG A 100 3.08 -3.55 6.59
C ARG A 100 1.78 -2.73 6.63
N GLY A 101 1.70 -1.65 5.85
CA GLY A 101 0.51 -0.81 5.72
C GLY A 101 -0.70 -1.61 5.24
N PHE A 102 -0.51 -2.47 4.23
CA PHE A 102 -1.59 -3.34 3.72
C PHE A 102 -2.10 -4.34 4.77
N LEU A 103 -1.21 -4.90 5.59
CA LEU A 103 -1.59 -5.84 6.65
C LEU A 103 -2.20 -5.12 7.87
N LEU A 104 -1.68 -3.94 8.22
CA LEU A 104 -2.12 -3.16 9.37
C LEU A 104 -3.43 -2.41 9.12
N SER A 105 -3.77 -2.12 7.87
CA SER A 105 -4.99 -1.38 7.52
C SER A 105 -6.27 -2.15 7.81
N ARG A 106 -6.20 -3.48 7.94
CA ARG A 106 -7.35 -4.39 8.10
C ARG A 106 -8.44 -4.14 7.04
N VAL A 107 -8.01 -4.00 5.79
CA VAL A 107 -8.91 -3.81 4.64
C VAL A 107 -9.11 -5.13 3.91
N LYS A 108 -10.37 -5.55 3.72
CA LYS A 108 -10.70 -6.79 3.00
C LYS A 108 -10.43 -6.66 1.52
N ILE A 109 -10.87 -5.59 0.87
CA ILE A 109 -10.62 -5.34 -0.55
C ILE A 109 -9.92 -3.99 -0.66
N GLY A 110 -8.63 -4.03 -0.99
CA GLY A 110 -7.76 -2.87 -0.93
C GLY A 110 -7.18 -2.47 -2.27
N VAL A 111 -7.04 -1.16 -2.45
CA VAL A 111 -6.27 -0.54 -3.53
C VAL A 111 -5.13 0.23 -2.90
N GLY A 112 -3.89 -0.24 -3.07
CA GLY A 112 -2.70 0.42 -2.54
C GLY A 112 -2.34 1.64 -3.38
N LEU A 113 -2.02 2.76 -2.73
CA LEU A 113 -1.59 3.99 -3.39
C LEU A 113 -0.38 4.61 -2.67
N ASP A 114 0.64 4.97 -3.44
CA ASP A 114 1.79 5.76 -3.00
C ASP A 114 1.41 7.24 -2.89
N SER A 115 2.09 7.98 -2.01
CA SER A 115 1.76 9.39 -1.75
C SER A 115 1.89 10.30 -2.98
N ASP A 116 2.73 9.94 -3.95
CA ASP A 116 2.95 10.67 -5.20
C ASP A 116 1.94 10.32 -6.31
N GLN A 117 0.88 9.57 -5.99
CA GLN A 117 -0.20 9.22 -6.91
C GLN A 117 -1.44 10.10 -6.68
N TYR A 118 -2.31 10.13 -7.69
CA TYR A 118 -3.63 10.77 -7.65
C TYR A 118 -4.65 9.81 -8.24
N VAL A 119 -5.88 9.88 -7.74
CA VAL A 119 -6.99 9.16 -8.35
C VAL A 119 -7.83 10.10 -9.23
N ALA A 120 -8.58 9.51 -10.15
CA ALA A 120 -9.43 10.21 -11.10
C ALA A 120 -10.84 9.59 -11.09
N PRO A 121 -11.84 10.21 -11.74
CA PRO A 121 -13.19 9.65 -11.82
C PRO A 121 -13.20 8.17 -12.26
N MET A 122 -14.14 7.40 -11.70
CA MET A 122 -14.28 5.94 -11.91
C MET A 122 -13.18 5.06 -11.28
N VAL A 123 -12.32 5.62 -10.41
CA VAL A 123 -11.32 4.83 -9.68
C VAL A 123 -11.94 3.66 -8.90
N ASP A 124 -13.18 3.81 -8.43
CA ASP A 124 -13.90 2.80 -7.66
C ASP A 124 -14.13 1.48 -8.42
N ASN A 125 -14.05 1.50 -9.76
CA ASN A 125 -14.11 0.28 -10.57
C ASN A 125 -12.95 -0.69 -10.26
N LEU A 126 -11.84 -0.20 -9.69
CA LEU A 126 -10.74 -1.05 -9.24
C LEU A 126 -11.20 -2.05 -8.17
N PHE A 127 -12.11 -1.68 -7.27
CA PHE A 127 -12.62 -2.60 -6.25
C PHE A 127 -13.39 -3.77 -6.88
N ASN A 128 -14.28 -3.47 -7.84
CA ASN A 128 -15.07 -4.47 -8.55
C ASN A 128 -14.18 -5.46 -9.31
N MET A 129 -13.15 -4.97 -10.00
CA MET A 129 -12.18 -5.84 -10.68
C MET A 129 -11.36 -6.66 -9.68
N THR A 130 -10.94 -6.06 -8.58
CA THR A 130 -10.15 -6.73 -7.54
C THR A 130 -10.90 -7.91 -6.93
N GLU A 131 -12.18 -7.73 -6.60
CA GLU A 131 -13.03 -8.80 -6.08
C GLU A 131 -13.27 -9.93 -7.08
N ARG A 132 -13.45 -9.59 -8.36
CA ARG A 132 -13.65 -10.59 -9.40
C ARG A 132 -12.42 -11.47 -9.59
N GLU A 133 -11.25 -10.84 -9.69
CA GLU A 133 -10.01 -11.52 -10.08
C GLU A 133 -9.30 -12.19 -8.90
N ILE A 134 -9.38 -11.62 -7.68
CA ILE A 134 -8.64 -12.12 -6.52
C ILE A 134 -9.60 -12.79 -5.55
N ASN A 135 -9.67 -14.12 -5.65
CA ASN A 135 -10.56 -14.97 -4.88
C ASN A 135 -9.80 -16.16 -4.30
N GLU A 136 -10.50 -17.12 -3.70
CA GLU A 136 -9.87 -18.33 -3.15
C GLU A 136 -9.07 -19.12 -4.20
N GLY A 137 -9.54 -19.16 -5.45
CA GLY A 137 -8.85 -19.82 -6.56
C GLY A 137 -7.63 -19.06 -7.09
N TYR A 138 -7.55 -17.75 -6.83
CA TYR A 138 -6.40 -16.91 -7.17
C TYR A 138 -6.04 -15.96 -6.00
N PRO A 139 -5.41 -16.48 -4.93
CA PRO A 139 -5.15 -15.73 -3.70
C PRO A 139 -3.85 -14.92 -3.77
N PHE A 140 -3.63 -14.20 -4.87
CA PHE A 140 -2.44 -13.39 -5.11
C PHE A 140 -2.80 -11.92 -5.37
N PRO A 141 -2.01 -10.96 -4.85
CA PRO A 141 -2.22 -9.55 -5.16
C PRO A 141 -2.01 -9.30 -6.65
N ILE A 142 -2.78 -8.39 -7.23
CA ILE A 142 -2.59 -7.97 -8.62
C ILE A 142 -1.73 -6.70 -8.61
N MET A 143 -0.60 -6.78 -9.30
CA MET A 143 0.33 -5.66 -9.46
C MET A 143 0.05 -4.98 -10.81
N PRO A 144 -0.11 -3.65 -10.85
CA PRO A 144 -0.18 -2.92 -12.10
C PRO A 144 1.14 -3.01 -12.86
N VAL A 145 1.04 -3.09 -14.18
CA VAL A 145 2.19 -3.25 -15.07
C VAL A 145 2.86 -1.89 -15.31
N HIS A 146 4.18 -1.84 -15.12
CA HIS A 146 5.00 -0.70 -15.49
C HIS A 146 5.02 -0.56 -17.02
N PHE A 147 4.73 0.64 -17.54
CA PHE A 147 4.79 0.91 -18.99
C PHE A 147 6.22 1.11 -19.51
N LEU A 148 7.10 1.74 -18.73
CA LEU A 148 8.54 1.79 -19.03
C LEU A 148 9.18 0.41 -18.98
N ASP A 149 10.07 0.18 -19.94
CA ASP A 149 10.94 -0.99 -19.94
C ASP A 149 11.93 -0.91 -18.79
N TRP A 150 12.09 -2.05 -18.11
CA TRP A 150 13.16 -2.24 -17.16
C TRP A 150 13.99 -3.44 -17.61
N ASN A 151 15.15 -3.19 -18.21
CA ASN A 151 15.97 -4.22 -18.86
C ASN A 151 17.38 -4.33 -18.23
N PRO A 152 18.13 -5.41 -18.52
CA PRO A 152 19.48 -5.62 -17.99
C PRO A 152 20.49 -4.51 -18.35
N GLN A 153 20.23 -3.73 -19.40
CA GLN A 153 21.10 -2.66 -19.88
C GLN A 153 20.95 -1.36 -19.07
N MET A 154 19.96 -1.24 -18.18
CA MET A 154 19.76 -0.06 -17.34
C MET A 154 20.70 -0.04 -16.12
N SER A 155 21.30 1.11 -15.81
CA SER A 155 22.36 1.26 -14.80
C SER A 155 21.99 0.86 -13.35
N LYS A 156 20.68 0.79 -13.03
CA LYS A 156 20.16 0.39 -11.70
C LYS A 156 19.70 -1.09 -11.64
N ALA A 157 19.95 -1.87 -12.69
CA ALA A 157 19.53 -3.26 -12.86
C ALA A 157 20.35 -4.31 -12.08
N ARG A 158 20.98 -3.99 -10.94
CA ARG A 158 21.90 -4.96 -10.25
C ARG A 158 21.24 -6.30 -9.90
N TRP A 159 19.94 -6.30 -9.64
CA TRP A 159 19.16 -7.53 -9.37
C TRP A 159 18.96 -8.39 -10.62
N TRP A 160 18.98 -7.81 -11.82
CA TRP A 160 18.89 -8.56 -13.08
C TRP A 160 20.02 -9.54 -13.23
N GLN A 161 21.21 -9.30 -12.67
CA GLN A 161 22.31 -10.27 -12.73
C GLN A 161 21.93 -11.64 -12.13
N ARG A 162 20.93 -11.69 -11.23
CA ARG A 162 20.41 -12.94 -10.64
C ARG A 162 19.44 -13.70 -11.56
N ILE A 163 18.76 -12.98 -12.46
CA ILE A 163 17.66 -13.51 -13.31
C ILE A 163 18.11 -13.64 -14.77
N CYS A 164 19.02 -12.77 -15.18
CA CYS A 164 19.60 -12.62 -16.50
C CYS A 164 21.10 -12.31 -16.37
N PRO A 165 21.94 -13.34 -16.18
CA PRO A 165 23.38 -13.17 -16.05
C PRO A 165 23.99 -12.62 -17.35
N PRO A 166 25.00 -11.72 -17.29
CA PRO A 166 25.55 -11.05 -18.49
C PRO A 166 26.12 -11.96 -19.58
N ARG A 167 26.39 -13.23 -19.26
CA ARG A 167 27.03 -14.21 -20.15
C ARG A 167 26.07 -15.29 -20.67
N GLN A 168 24.77 -15.14 -20.44
CA GLN A 168 23.74 -16.07 -20.90
C GLN A 168 22.62 -15.31 -21.62
N PRO A 169 22.08 -15.83 -22.73
CA PRO A 169 20.95 -15.20 -23.38
C PRO A 169 19.75 -15.13 -22.43
N CYS A 170 19.11 -13.97 -22.39
CA CYS A 170 18.02 -13.63 -21.48
C CYS A 170 16.69 -14.24 -21.94
N THR A 171 16.63 -15.57 -22.03
CA THR A 171 15.54 -16.30 -22.72
C THR A 171 14.17 -16.25 -22.03
N PHE A 172 14.09 -15.70 -20.81
CA PHE A 172 12.88 -15.70 -19.97
C PHE A 172 12.27 -14.31 -19.75
N GLN A 173 12.57 -13.32 -20.60
CA GLN A 173 11.98 -11.99 -20.51
C GLN A 173 10.53 -11.96 -21.03
N THR A 174 9.64 -12.72 -20.38
CA THR A 174 8.18 -12.60 -20.56
C THR A 174 7.53 -11.81 -19.42
N MET A 175 8.25 -11.63 -18.30
CA MET A 175 7.76 -10.90 -17.13
C MET A 175 7.90 -9.39 -17.33
N ARG A 176 6.78 -8.67 -17.37
CA ARG A 176 6.78 -7.22 -17.25
C ARG A 176 6.98 -6.80 -15.80
N TRP A 177 7.67 -5.69 -15.59
CA TRP A 177 7.89 -5.17 -14.24
C TRP A 177 6.58 -4.64 -13.68
N GLY A 178 6.25 -5.00 -12.45
CA GLY A 178 5.07 -4.48 -11.75
C GLY A 178 5.43 -3.25 -10.93
N HIS A 179 4.56 -2.23 -10.93
CA HIS A 179 4.64 -1.19 -9.91
C HIS A 179 4.18 -1.75 -8.57
N ALA A 180 4.83 -1.34 -7.50
CA ALA A 180 4.56 -1.82 -6.15
C ALA A 180 3.25 -1.29 -5.53
N HIS A 181 2.21 -0.93 -6.29
CA HIS A 181 0.92 -0.46 -5.77
C HIS A 181 -0.20 -1.48 -6.08
N PRO A 182 -0.23 -2.63 -5.37
CA PRO A 182 -1.17 -3.70 -5.69
C PRO A 182 -2.61 -3.37 -5.36
N THR A 183 -3.51 -4.12 -5.97
CA THR A 183 -4.83 -4.39 -5.40
C THR A 183 -4.87 -5.79 -4.79
N TRP A 184 -5.74 -5.98 -3.80
CA TRP A 184 -5.90 -7.27 -3.12
C TRP A 184 -7.31 -7.48 -2.60
N THR A 185 -7.67 -8.75 -2.40
CA THR A 185 -8.71 -9.14 -1.44
C THR A 185 -8.07 -9.81 -0.21
N PHE A 186 -8.88 -10.09 0.82
CA PHE A 186 -8.42 -10.72 2.05
C PHE A 186 -7.78 -12.09 1.79
N HIS A 187 -8.15 -12.76 0.68
CA HIS A 187 -7.54 -14.00 0.23
C HIS A 187 -6.03 -13.87 -0.07
N ALA A 188 -5.58 -12.69 -0.50
CA ALA A 188 -4.18 -12.44 -0.83
C ALA A 188 -3.34 -11.95 0.38
N LEU A 189 -3.96 -11.54 1.48
CA LEU A 189 -3.25 -11.05 2.66
C LEU A 189 -2.32 -12.11 3.29
N PRO A 190 -2.68 -13.41 3.40
CA PRO A 190 -1.76 -14.44 3.86
C PRO A 190 -0.50 -14.57 3.00
N PHE A 191 -0.60 -14.38 1.68
CA PHE A 191 0.57 -14.37 0.80
C PHE A 191 1.48 -13.18 1.12
N LEU A 192 0.91 -11.97 1.25
CA LEU A 192 1.67 -10.77 1.62
C LEU A 192 2.35 -10.91 2.99
N GLY A 193 1.63 -11.46 3.99
CA GLY A 193 2.16 -11.73 5.32
C GLY A 193 3.35 -12.68 5.31
N ARG A 194 3.20 -13.85 4.65
CA ARG A 194 4.30 -14.83 4.51
C ARG A 194 5.49 -14.26 3.74
N TRP A 195 5.24 -13.49 2.68
CA TRP A 195 6.30 -12.85 1.91
C TRP A 195 7.07 -11.84 2.76
N LEU A 196 6.37 -10.99 3.52
CA LEU A 196 6.98 -10.01 4.39
C LEU A 196 7.81 -10.69 5.49
N ARG A 197 7.23 -11.70 6.15
CA ARG A 197 7.88 -12.54 7.17
C ARG A 197 9.20 -13.11 6.68
N LYS A 198 9.19 -13.73 5.49
CA LYS A 198 10.38 -14.31 4.86
C LYS A 198 11.47 -13.26 4.59
N ASN A 199 11.09 -12.09 4.09
CA ASN A 199 12.05 -11.01 3.81
C ASN A 199 12.61 -10.37 5.08
N PHE A 200 11.81 -10.36 6.15
CA PHE A 200 12.24 -9.89 7.45
C PHE A 200 13.05 -10.91 8.25
N ARG A 201 13.13 -12.16 7.79
CA ARG A 201 13.71 -13.27 8.57
C ARG A 201 13.17 -13.29 10.00
N ASP A 202 11.92 -12.87 10.14
CA ASP A 202 11.29 -12.62 11.43
C ASP A 202 10.32 -13.76 11.70
N GLU A 203 10.67 -14.63 12.64
CA GLU A 203 9.82 -15.77 13.00
C GLU A 203 8.65 -15.39 13.90
N THR A 204 8.59 -14.14 14.37
CA THR A 204 7.57 -13.64 15.32
C THR A 204 6.35 -13.00 14.64
N LEU A 205 6.39 -12.80 13.33
CA LEU A 205 5.23 -12.36 12.56
C LEU A 205 4.37 -13.58 12.20
N PRO A 206 3.05 -13.56 12.48
CA PRO A 206 2.15 -14.67 12.16
C PRO A 206 2.21 -15.02 10.66
#